data_AF-K9GEV7-F1
#
_entry.id   AF-K9GEV7-F1
#
_cell.length_a   1.000
_cell.length_b   1.000
_cell.length_c   1.000
_cell.angle_alpha   90.00
_cell.angle_beta   90.00
_cell.angle_gamma   90.00
#
_symmetry.space_group_name_H-M   'P 1'
#
loop_
_entity.id
_entity.type
_entity.pdbx_description
1 polymer ?
#
loop_
_entity_poly.entity_id
_entity_poly.type
_entity_poly.pdbx_seq_one_letter_code
_entity_poly.pdbx_strand_id
1 'polypeptide(L)'
;MVKDPILKVTEIRTMTSFDVEMLQRINGDKELLANGSGKCLHMLINENYFRRAGAVALASSSESVTYADLGKRSAAIAHFLTSKGIKAGDTVGLCMNRSVLAIIGIIGILRAGAAYAPMDPSYPFGRVSQVVERADIQFVVTEDKLCHKFRDLNATLIAASQLEEADIPQNWLEEKNNKSSDPVYFMFTSGSTGRPKGVIHGHGAVSLSLLGCIKALCINTSTRFMQSASFAFDASILEIFAPLAAGGCLCMVSQEERNNDLESAMENLRVSHAWLTPSMVQQIQPQNLLDASGITCYEPLLLAGPLATLFSEAIFNWRLLTI
;
A
#
# COMPACT_ATOMS: atom_id res chain seq x y z
N MET A 1 -42.48 15.43 30.92
CA MET A 1 -43.46 16.05 30.00
C MET A 1 -42.92 15.96 28.59
N VAL A 2 -43.67 15.36 27.67
CA VAL A 2 -43.33 15.41 26.24
C VAL A 2 -43.45 16.87 25.81
N LYS A 3 -42.32 17.49 25.44
CA LYS A 3 -42.27 18.92 25.07
C LYS A 3 -43.04 19.22 23.78
N ASP A 4 -43.20 18.22 22.91
CA ASP A 4 -43.94 18.33 21.66
C ASP A 4 -44.60 16.98 21.30
N PRO A 5 -45.92 16.83 21.48
CA PRO A 5 -46.64 15.57 21.26
C PRO A 5 -46.95 15.26 19.79
N ILE A 6 -46.71 16.20 18.86
CA ILE A 6 -46.88 15.98 17.40
C ILE A 6 -45.54 15.73 16.69
N LEU A 7 -44.42 15.74 17.43
CA LEU A 7 -43.10 15.43 16.90
C LEU A 7 -43.08 13.99 16.36
N LYS A 8 -42.58 13.81 15.13
CA LYS A 8 -42.41 12.47 14.58
C LYS A 8 -41.38 11.70 15.38
N VAL A 9 -41.61 10.40 15.59
CA VAL A 9 -40.69 9.52 16.31
C VAL A 9 -39.27 9.56 15.71
N THR A 10 -39.14 9.69 14.39
CA THR A 10 -37.86 9.81 13.67
C THR A 10 -37.09 11.11 13.93
N GLU A 11 -37.74 12.12 14.50
CA GLU A 11 -37.17 13.44 14.78
C GLU A 11 -36.77 13.62 16.26
N ILE A 12 -37.06 12.62 17.10
CA ILE A 12 -36.64 12.59 18.50
C ILE A 12 -35.11 12.40 18.56
N ARG A 13 -34.40 13.45 18.99
CA ARG A 13 -32.97 13.36 19.29
C ARG A 13 -32.76 12.87 20.71
N THR A 14 -32.10 11.71 20.85
CA THR A 14 -31.66 11.14 22.13
C THR A 14 -30.23 11.55 22.50
N MET A 15 -29.45 12.03 21.53
CA MET A 15 -28.10 12.54 21.77
C MET A 15 -28.13 13.85 22.57
N THR A 16 -27.32 13.88 23.61
CA THR A 16 -27.09 15.07 24.44
C THR A 16 -26.04 15.98 23.81
N SER A 17 -25.91 17.21 24.31
CA SER A 17 -24.83 18.11 23.92
C SER A 17 -23.44 17.53 24.25
N PHE A 18 -23.34 16.77 25.35
CA PHE A 18 -22.12 16.07 25.73
C PHE A 18 -21.71 15.02 24.68
N ASP A 19 -22.66 14.23 24.17
CA ASP A 19 -22.40 13.24 23.13
C ASP A 19 -21.89 13.90 21.84
N VAL A 20 -22.50 15.04 21.45
CA VAL A 20 -22.07 15.81 20.28
C VAL A 20 -20.65 16.37 20.48
N GLU A 21 -20.34 16.93 21.64
CA GLU A 21 -18.99 17.42 21.95
C GLU A 21 -17.96 16.29 21.94
N MET A 22 -18.29 15.13 22.49
CA MET A 22 -17.42 13.95 22.47
C MET A 22 -17.15 13.50 21.03
N LEU A 23 -18.18 13.40 20.18
CA LEU A 23 -18.01 13.07 18.76
C LEU A 23 -17.19 14.12 18.00
N GLN A 24 -17.35 15.41 18.32
CA GLN A 24 -16.54 16.47 17.71
C GLN A 24 -15.06 16.38 18.11
N ARG A 25 -14.76 15.96 19.35
CA ARG A 25 -13.38 15.71 19.79
C ARG A 25 -12.78 14.48 19.10
N ILE A 26 -13.54 13.40 18.97
CA ILE A 26 -13.10 12.15 18.33
C ILE A 26 -12.86 12.35 16.83
N ASN A 27 -13.74 13.08 16.13
CA ASN A 27 -13.63 13.34 14.69
C ASN A 27 -12.66 14.49 14.34
N GLY A 28 -11.85 14.93 15.31
CA GLY A 28 -11.31 16.29 15.37
C GLY A 28 -9.84 16.48 15.00
N ASP A 29 -9.23 15.72 14.08
CA ASP A 29 -7.92 16.14 13.53
C ASP A 29 -8.10 17.18 12.42
N LYS A 30 -8.57 18.36 12.85
CA LYS A 30 -8.82 19.51 11.98
C LYS A 30 -7.52 20.07 11.39
N GLU A 31 -6.37 19.86 12.04
CA GLU A 31 -5.08 20.33 11.54
C GLU A 31 -4.61 19.55 10.32
N LEU A 32 -4.76 18.23 10.32
CA LEU A 32 -4.44 17.40 9.15
C LEU A 32 -5.34 17.75 7.95
N LEU A 33 -6.64 17.99 8.19
CA LEU A 33 -7.61 18.36 7.15
C LEU A 33 -7.43 19.79 6.64
N ALA A 34 -7.04 20.74 7.48
CA ALA A 34 -6.88 22.14 7.12
C ALA A 34 -5.58 22.42 6.34
N ASN A 35 -4.51 21.66 6.60
CA ASN A 35 -3.19 21.87 5.99
C ASN A 35 -2.88 20.87 4.86
N GLY A 36 -3.67 19.80 4.71
CA GLY A 36 -3.45 18.75 3.74
C GLY A 36 -4.09 19.04 2.39
N SER A 37 -3.47 19.85 1.52
CA SER A 37 -3.66 19.63 0.09
C SER A 37 -2.87 18.38 -0.27
N GLY A 38 -3.52 17.22 -0.29
CA GLY A 38 -2.84 15.94 -0.50
C GLY A 38 -2.02 15.98 -1.79
N LYS A 39 -0.69 15.86 -1.68
CA LYS A 39 0.19 15.71 -2.84
C LYS A 39 -0.10 14.38 -3.54
N CYS A 40 0.41 14.20 -4.76
CA CYS A 40 0.42 12.87 -5.37
C CYS A 40 1.26 11.90 -4.53
N LEU A 41 0.80 10.66 -4.41
CA LEU A 41 1.38 9.66 -3.50
C LEU A 41 2.88 9.43 -3.72
N HIS A 42 3.30 9.32 -4.99
CA HIS A 42 4.71 9.20 -5.36
C HIS A 42 5.52 10.45 -5.00
N MET A 43 4.92 11.65 -5.03
CA MET A 43 5.58 12.91 -4.68
C MET A 43 5.97 13.02 -3.21
N LEU A 44 5.37 12.20 -2.32
CA LEU A 44 5.77 12.15 -0.92
C LEU A 44 7.20 11.60 -0.74
N ILE A 45 7.73 10.89 -1.73
CA ILE A 45 9.07 10.28 -1.69
C ILE A 45 10.14 11.27 -2.19
N ASN A 46 9.77 12.30 -2.95
CA ASN A 46 10.69 13.12 -3.74
C ASN A 46 11.80 13.79 -2.93
N GLU A 47 11.47 14.31 -1.76
CA GLU A 47 12.47 14.95 -0.90
C GLU A 47 13.55 13.95 -0.45
N ASN A 48 13.19 12.67 -0.29
CA ASN A 48 14.11 11.62 0.16
C ASN A 48 15.09 11.19 -0.93
N TYR A 49 14.75 11.35 -2.22
CA TYR A 49 15.69 11.11 -3.33
C TYR A 49 16.98 11.93 -3.20
N PHE A 50 16.90 13.09 -2.55
CA PHE A 50 18.05 13.95 -2.29
C PHE A 50 18.52 13.91 -0.84
N ARG A 51 17.61 14.16 0.12
CA ARG A 51 17.96 14.26 1.55
C ARG A 51 18.53 12.96 2.10
N ARG A 52 18.17 11.83 1.49
CA ARG A 52 18.59 10.48 1.88
C ARG A 52 19.12 9.69 0.71
N ALA A 53 19.72 10.37 -0.28
CA ALA A 53 20.18 9.79 -1.53
C ALA A 53 20.92 8.45 -1.38
N GLY A 54 21.85 8.34 -0.42
CA GLY A 54 22.63 7.12 -0.16
C GLY A 54 22.03 6.14 0.85
N ALA A 55 20.89 6.46 1.47
CA ALA A 55 20.22 5.54 2.38
C ALA A 55 19.44 4.47 1.60
N VAL A 56 19.33 3.27 2.17
CA VAL A 56 18.59 2.15 1.58
C VAL A 56 17.09 2.41 1.66
N ALA A 57 16.43 2.51 0.50
CA ALA A 57 14.98 2.66 0.38
C ALA A 57 14.28 1.30 0.28
N LEU A 58 14.85 0.37 -0.49
CA LEU A 58 14.33 -0.98 -0.69
C LEU A 58 15.40 -2.01 -0.34
N ALA A 59 15.04 -3.05 0.40
CA ALA A 59 15.95 -4.16 0.75
C ALA A 59 15.25 -5.50 0.59
N SER A 60 15.94 -6.46 -0.01
CA SER A 60 15.56 -7.88 -0.09
C SER A 60 16.77 -8.74 0.29
N SER A 61 16.63 -10.06 0.32
CA SER A 61 17.76 -10.98 0.55
C SER A 61 18.80 -10.94 -0.57
N SER A 62 18.43 -10.55 -1.80
CA SER A 62 19.33 -10.55 -2.96
C SER A 62 19.86 -9.17 -3.37
N GLU A 63 19.10 -8.10 -3.12
CA GLU A 63 19.49 -6.75 -3.53
C GLU A 63 19.02 -5.66 -2.56
N SER A 64 19.70 -4.52 -2.61
CA SER A 64 19.31 -3.28 -1.93
C SER A 64 19.38 -2.10 -2.89
N VAL A 65 18.44 -1.16 -2.75
CA VAL A 65 18.31 0.01 -3.62
C VAL A 65 18.28 1.26 -2.77
N THR A 66 19.13 2.22 -3.11
CA THR A 66 19.18 3.52 -2.43
C THR A 66 18.01 4.43 -2.86
N TYR A 67 17.73 5.49 -2.11
CA TYR A 67 16.73 6.47 -2.55
C TYR A 67 17.09 7.13 -3.89
N ALA A 68 18.37 7.43 -4.14
CA ALA A 68 18.79 7.99 -5.42
C ALA A 68 18.52 7.02 -6.58
N ASP A 69 18.82 5.74 -6.40
CA ASP A 69 18.59 4.72 -7.43
C ASP A 69 17.10 4.41 -7.60
N LEU A 70 16.32 4.42 -6.53
CA LEU A 70 14.86 4.32 -6.59
C LEU A 70 14.26 5.44 -7.45
N GLY A 71 14.69 6.68 -7.23
CA GLY A 71 14.25 7.83 -8.01
C GLY A 71 14.61 7.69 -9.49
N LYS A 72 15.87 7.36 -9.81
CA LYS A 72 16.33 7.18 -11.19
C LYS A 72 15.61 6.03 -11.91
N ARG A 73 15.55 4.85 -11.30
CA ARG A 73 14.93 3.66 -11.90
C ARG A 73 13.43 3.84 -12.09
N SER A 74 12.73 4.46 -11.12
CA SER A 74 11.29 4.73 -11.27
C SER A 74 11.00 5.80 -12.33
N ALA A 75 11.86 6.81 -12.48
CA ALA A 75 11.77 7.78 -13.56
C ALA A 75 12.05 7.17 -14.95
N ALA A 76 13.02 6.25 -15.04
CA ALA A 76 13.31 5.49 -16.26
C ALA A 76 12.08 4.68 -16.71
N ILE A 77 11.48 3.93 -15.78
CA ILE A 77 10.24 3.19 -16.03
C ILE A 77 9.12 4.15 -16.45
N ALA A 78 8.92 5.27 -15.75
CA ALA A 78 7.89 6.24 -16.11
C ALA A 78 8.05 6.78 -17.54
N HIS A 79 9.28 7.10 -17.94
CA HIS A 79 9.60 7.54 -19.30
C HIS A 79 9.33 6.45 -20.34
N PHE A 80 9.77 5.23 -20.06
CA PHE A 80 9.54 4.06 -20.91
C PHE A 80 8.04 3.75 -21.07
N LEU A 81 7.27 3.74 -19.98
CA LEU A 81 5.82 3.53 -20.04
C LEU A 81 5.14 4.61 -20.90
N THR A 82 5.58 5.86 -20.76
CA THR A 82 5.08 6.97 -21.59
C THR A 82 5.43 6.78 -23.07
N SER A 83 6.63 6.29 -23.40
CA SER A 83 7.03 6.02 -24.78
C SER A 83 6.27 4.85 -25.41
N LYS A 84 5.73 3.94 -24.60
CA LYS A 84 4.77 2.91 -25.03
C LYS A 84 3.35 3.42 -25.26
N GLY A 85 3.09 4.69 -24.96
CA GLY A 85 1.81 5.35 -25.20
C GLY A 85 0.90 5.46 -23.99
N ILE A 86 1.35 5.09 -22.79
CA ILE A 86 0.62 5.30 -21.54
C ILE A 86 0.54 6.81 -21.24
N LYS A 87 -0.67 7.28 -20.93
CA LYS A 87 -0.99 8.68 -20.66
C LYS A 87 -1.44 8.87 -19.22
N ALA A 88 -1.41 10.13 -18.77
CA ALA A 88 -1.97 10.48 -17.48
C ALA A 88 -3.48 10.17 -17.44
N GLY A 89 -3.93 9.52 -16.37
CA GLY A 89 -5.32 9.05 -16.22
C GLY A 89 -5.58 7.64 -16.73
N ASP A 90 -4.65 7.01 -17.46
CA ASP A 90 -4.78 5.60 -17.84
C ASP A 90 -4.71 4.69 -16.59
N THR A 91 -5.24 3.48 -16.72
CA THR A 91 -5.08 2.42 -15.72
C THR A 91 -4.18 1.33 -16.27
N VAL A 92 -3.07 1.06 -15.57
CA VAL A 92 -2.09 0.03 -15.94
C VAL A 92 -2.25 -1.16 -15.02
N GLY A 93 -2.51 -2.33 -15.60
CA GLY A 93 -2.52 -3.58 -14.85
C GLY A 93 -1.13 -3.92 -14.33
N LEU A 94 -1.01 -4.37 -13.08
CA LEU A 94 0.24 -4.84 -12.50
C LEU A 94 0.06 -6.27 -12.01
N CYS A 95 0.77 -7.22 -12.61
CA CYS A 95 0.75 -8.62 -12.20
C CYS A 95 2.19 -9.14 -12.05
N MET A 96 2.75 -8.96 -10.86
CA MET A 96 4.11 -9.36 -10.52
C MET A 96 4.16 -9.97 -9.12
N ASN A 97 5.04 -10.94 -8.91
CA ASN A 97 5.42 -11.37 -7.58
C ASN A 97 6.09 -10.21 -6.81
N ARG A 98 6.09 -10.31 -5.47
CA ARG A 98 6.82 -9.37 -4.61
C ARG A 98 8.29 -9.34 -5.00
N SER A 99 8.78 -8.18 -5.42
CA SER A 99 10.17 -7.94 -5.79
C SER A 99 10.48 -6.45 -5.74
N VAL A 100 11.77 -6.12 -5.75
CA VAL A 100 12.24 -4.74 -5.82
C VAL A 100 11.73 -4.06 -7.09
N LEU A 101 11.83 -4.76 -8.22
CA LEU A 101 11.35 -4.27 -9.50
C LEU A 101 9.85 -3.99 -9.49
N ALA A 102 9.04 -4.80 -8.81
CA ALA A 102 7.60 -4.56 -8.71
C ALA A 102 7.29 -3.23 -8.00
N ILE A 103 8.02 -2.89 -6.93
CA ILE A 103 7.86 -1.61 -6.22
C ILE A 103 8.30 -0.43 -7.09
N ILE A 104 9.45 -0.54 -7.76
CA ILE A 104 9.93 0.49 -8.69
C ILE A 104 8.93 0.65 -9.85
N GLY A 105 8.35 -0.45 -10.33
CA GLY A 105 7.31 -0.48 -11.35
C GLY A 105 6.04 0.24 -10.91
N ILE A 106 5.55 -0.01 -9.69
CA ILE A 106 4.41 0.72 -9.10
C ILE A 106 4.69 2.22 -9.09
N ILE A 107 5.85 2.64 -8.56
CA ILE A 107 6.22 4.06 -8.49
C ILE A 107 6.36 4.64 -9.90
N GLY A 108 6.93 3.89 -10.85
CA GLY A 108 7.06 4.29 -12.24
C GLY A 108 5.72 4.49 -12.95
N ILE A 109 4.73 3.63 -12.70
CA ILE A 109 3.35 3.80 -13.20
C ILE A 109 2.75 5.11 -12.66
N LEU A 110 2.88 5.35 -11.34
CA LEU A 110 2.38 6.56 -10.72
C LEU A 110 3.06 7.83 -11.26
N ARG A 111 4.37 7.79 -11.48
CA ARG A 111 5.16 8.88 -12.09
C ARG A 111 4.85 9.09 -13.58
N ALA A 112 4.45 8.04 -14.30
CA ALA A 112 3.91 8.16 -15.66
C ALA A 112 2.55 8.87 -15.68
N GLY A 113 1.93 9.01 -14.51
CA GLY A 113 0.66 9.66 -14.26
C GLY A 113 -0.56 8.75 -14.38
N ALA A 114 -0.32 7.44 -14.43
CA ALA A 114 -1.35 6.42 -14.51
C ALA A 114 -1.65 5.85 -13.13
N ALA A 115 -2.87 5.34 -12.95
CA ALA A 115 -3.21 4.50 -11.81
C ALA A 115 -2.74 3.07 -12.06
N TYR A 116 -2.39 2.34 -11.01
CA TYR A 116 -2.10 0.91 -11.14
C TYR A 116 -3.28 0.04 -10.66
N ALA A 117 -3.54 -1.04 -11.38
CA ALA A 117 -4.54 -2.05 -11.02
C ALA A 117 -3.82 -3.36 -10.67
N PRO A 118 -3.53 -3.60 -9.37
CA PRO A 118 -2.79 -4.78 -8.96
C PRO A 118 -3.63 -6.05 -9.10
N MET A 119 -3.01 -7.09 -9.65
CA MET A 119 -3.56 -8.42 -9.83
C MET A 119 -2.60 -9.44 -9.22
N ASP A 120 -3.12 -10.31 -8.36
CA ASP A 120 -2.29 -11.32 -7.72
C ASP A 120 -1.87 -12.40 -8.74
N PRO A 121 -0.58 -12.78 -8.82
CA PRO A 121 -0.14 -13.86 -9.69
C PRO A 121 -0.82 -15.21 -9.45
N SER A 122 -1.45 -15.44 -8.29
CA SER A 122 -2.23 -16.64 -8.01
C SER A 122 -3.64 -16.63 -8.62
N TYR A 123 -4.13 -15.47 -9.09
CA TYR A 123 -5.49 -15.38 -9.63
C TYR A 123 -5.69 -16.28 -10.85
N PRO A 124 -6.82 -17.00 -10.95
CA PRO A 124 -7.16 -17.76 -12.14
C PRO A 124 -7.45 -16.82 -13.31
N PHE A 125 -7.31 -17.31 -14.55
CA PHE A 125 -7.54 -16.52 -15.76
C PHE A 125 -8.87 -15.76 -15.75
N GLY A 126 -9.97 -16.42 -15.37
CA GLY A 126 -11.29 -15.77 -15.32
C GLY A 126 -11.35 -14.55 -14.38
N ARG A 127 -10.59 -14.55 -13.28
CA ARG A 127 -10.49 -13.39 -12.37
C ARG A 127 -9.66 -12.27 -12.99
N VAL A 128 -8.58 -12.60 -13.68
CA VAL A 128 -7.72 -11.65 -14.41
C VAL A 128 -8.50 -10.98 -15.55
N SER A 129 -9.20 -11.76 -16.39
CA SER A 129 -10.06 -11.24 -17.47
C SER A 129 -11.08 -10.24 -16.96
N GLN A 130 -11.77 -10.58 -15.86
CA GLN A 130 -12.74 -9.69 -15.24
C GLN A 130 -12.13 -8.37 -14.74
N VAL A 131 -10.90 -8.39 -14.21
CA VAL A 131 -10.23 -7.16 -13.77
C VAL A 131 -9.87 -6.30 -14.99
N VAL A 132 -9.26 -6.92 -16.01
CA VAL A 132 -8.85 -6.23 -17.24
C VAL A 132 -10.04 -5.60 -17.96
N GLU A 133 -11.13 -6.34 -18.14
CA GLU A 133 -12.34 -5.83 -18.79
C GLU A 133 -13.02 -4.72 -17.98
N ARG A 134 -13.13 -4.87 -16.65
CA ARG A 134 -13.88 -3.91 -15.82
C ARG A 134 -13.15 -2.61 -15.57
N ALA A 135 -11.81 -2.63 -15.56
CA ALA A 135 -10.99 -1.43 -15.43
C ALA A 135 -10.50 -0.89 -16.78
N ASP A 136 -11.00 -1.45 -17.90
CA ASP A 136 -10.60 -1.06 -19.26
C ASP A 136 -9.07 -1.00 -19.43
N ILE A 137 -8.38 -2.05 -18.95
CA ILE A 137 -6.93 -2.09 -18.89
C ILE A 137 -6.36 -2.37 -20.28
N GLN A 138 -5.72 -1.35 -20.87
CA GLN A 138 -5.08 -1.45 -22.18
C GLN A 138 -3.60 -1.88 -22.09
N PHE A 139 -2.96 -1.70 -20.93
CA PHE A 139 -1.55 -2.02 -20.69
C PHE A 139 -1.39 -2.85 -19.42
N VAL A 140 -0.59 -3.91 -19.49
CA VAL A 140 -0.28 -4.75 -18.32
C VAL A 140 1.23 -4.88 -18.17
N VAL A 141 1.73 -4.43 -17.02
CA VAL A 141 3.09 -4.71 -16.54
C VAL A 141 3.08 -6.07 -15.84
N THR A 142 3.93 -6.99 -16.28
CA THR A 142 4.00 -8.35 -15.71
C THR A 142 5.39 -8.98 -15.84
N GLU A 143 5.66 -10.02 -15.06
CA GLU A 143 6.87 -10.83 -15.21
C GLU A 143 6.83 -11.64 -16.51
N ASP A 144 7.99 -11.82 -17.16
CA ASP A 144 8.12 -12.57 -18.41
C ASP A 144 7.48 -13.97 -18.36
N LYS A 145 7.67 -14.68 -17.23
CA LYS A 145 7.07 -16.00 -16.98
C LYS A 145 5.54 -15.98 -16.84
N LEU A 146 4.94 -14.83 -16.51
CA LEU A 146 3.50 -14.65 -16.31
C LEU A 146 2.77 -14.11 -17.55
N CYS A 147 3.48 -13.67 -18.59
CA CYS A 147 2.90 -13.17 -19.84
C CYS A 147 1.85 -14.11 -20.45
N HIS A 148 2.03 -15.43 -20.28
CA HIS A 148 1.09 -16.43 -20.78
C HIS A 148 -0.34 -16.28 -20.23
N LYS A 149 -0.52 -15.68 -19.04
CA LYS A 149 -1.83 -15.47 -18.40
C LYS A 149 -2.68 -14.41 -19.11
N PHE A 150 -2.08 -13.62 -20.00
CA PHE A 150 -2.72 -12.50 -20.67
C PHE A 150 -2.84 -12.67 -22.19
N ARG A 151 -2.43 -13.82 -22.76
CA ARG A 151 -2.40 -14.04 -24.22
C ARG A 151 -3.76 -13.89 -24.89
N ASP A 152 -4.82 -14.29 -24.19
CA ASP A 152 -6.19 -14.24 -24.70
C ASP A 152 -6.92 -12.93 -24.35
N LEU A 153 -6.19 -11.95 -23.79
CA LEU A 153 -6.72 -10.64 -23.42
C LEU A 153 -6.23 -9.57 -24.40
N ASN A 154 -7.10 -8.62 -24.73
CA ASN A 154 -6.75 -7.50 -25.60
C ASN A 154 -6.01 -6.40 -24.81
N ALA A 155 -4.82 -6.71 -24.31
CA ALA A 155 -3.97 -5.78 -23.57
C ALA A 155 -2.52 -5.86 -24.08
N THR A 156 -1.87 -4.69 -24.17
CA THR A 156 -0.45 -4.60 -24.49
C THR A 156 0.38 -5.02 -23.28
N LEU A 157 1.18 -6.06 -23.43
CA LEU A 157 2.05 -6.56 -22.35
C LEU A 157 3.36 -5.80 -22.33
N ILE A 158 3.78 -5.44 -21.12
CA ILE A 158 5.05 -4.83 -20.80
C ILE A 158 5.76 -5.78 -19.83
N ALA A 159 6.78 -6.47 -20.34
CA ALA A 159 7.50 -7.46 -19.55
C ALA A 159 8.48 -6.79 -18.57
N ALA A 160 8.74 -7.47 -17.45
CA ALA A 160 9.68 -7.03 -16.44
C ALA A 160 11.08 -6.77 -16.99
N SER A 161 11.57 -7.64 -17.88
CA SER A 161 12.85 -7.46 -18.60
C SER A 161 12.96 -6.09 -19.30
N GLN A 162 11.86 -5.61 -19.91
CA GLN A 162 11.83 -4.32 -20.59
C GLN A 162 11.89 -3.13 -19.63
N LEU A 163 11.42 -3.30 -18.39
CA LEU A 163 11.53 -2.26 -17.36
C LEU A 163 12.95 -2.16 -16.81
N GLU A 164 13.68 -3.27 -16.75
CA GLU A 164 15.07 -3.30 -16.31
C GLU A 164 16.01 -2.63 -17.32
N GLU A 165 15.68 -2.70 -18.61
CA GLU A 165 16.41 -2.08 -19.72
C GLU A 165 16.04 -0.59 -19.93
N ALA A 166 15.14 -0.02 -19.13
CA ALA A 166 14.68 1.35 -19.34
C ALA A 166 15.80 2.38 -19.09
N ASP A 167 16.01 3.26 -20.07
CA ASP A 167 17.02 4.32 -19.98
C ASP A 167 16.63 5.41 -18.97
N ILE A 168 17.59 5.82 -18.13
CA ILE A 168 17.39 6.91 -17.17
C ILE A 168 17.39 8.24 -17.94
N PRO A 169 16.28 9.02 -17.89
CA PRO A 169 16.24 10.31 -18.56
C PRO A 169 17.16 11.32 -17.85
N GLN A 170 17.70 12.29 -18.61
CA GLN A 170 18.57 13.34 -18.04
C GLN A 170 17.87 14.14 -16.93
N ASN A 171 16.57 14.39 -17.11
CA ASN A 171 15.69 15.12 -16.20
C ASN A 171 14.87 14.18 -15.29
N TRP A 172 15.46 13.09 -14.79
CA TRP A 172 14.76 12.08 -13.96
C TRP A 172 14.06 12.63 -12.70
N LEU A 173 14.38 13.85 -12.29
CA LEU A 173 13.76 14.53 -11.16
C LEU A 173 12.49 15.31 -11.51
N GLU A 174 12.27 15.58 -12.80
CA GLU A 174 11.05 16.22 -13.26
C GLU A 174 9.88 15.25 -13.13
N GLU A 175 8.80 15.75 -12.55
CA GLU A 175 7.56 15.01 -12.34
C GLU A 175 6.50 15.54 -13.29
N LYS A 176 5.64 14.63 -13.75
CA LYS A 176 4.48 15.06 -14.53
C LYS A 176 3.51 15.85 -13.65
N ASN A 177 2.70 16.69 -14.29
CA ASN A 177 1.68 17.48 -13.60
C ASN A 177 0.47 16.61 -13.24
N ASN A 178 0.63 15.76 -12.23
CA ASN A 178 -0.44 14.95 -11.65
C ASN A 178 -1.25 15.74 -10.63
N LYS A 179 -2.58 15.57 -10.66
CA LYS A 179 -3.48 16.21 -9.72
C LYS A 179 -3.75 15.29 -8.54
N SER A 180 -3.98 15.88 -7.38
CA SER A 180 -4.41 15.16 -6.18
C SER A 180 -5.72 14.39 -6.35
N SER A 181 -6.58 14.83 -7.28
CA SER A 181 -7.83 14.16 -7.63
C SER A 181 -7.64 12.98 -8.58
N ASP A 182 -6.47 12.83 -9.22
CA ASP A 182 -6.25 11.75 -10.17
C ASP A 182 -6.22 10.40 -9.44
N PRO A 183 -6.78 9.33 -10.03
CA PRO A 183 -6.76 8.00 -9.44
C PRO A 183 -5.33 7.51 -9.18
N VAL A 184 -5.11 6.90 -8.01
CA VAL A 184 -3.81 6.30 -7.66
C VAL A 184 -3.80 4.79 -7.91
N TYR A 185 -4.91 4.11 -7.64
CA TYR A 185 -5.04 2.67 -7.87
C TYR A 185 -6.49 2.26 -8.15
N PHE A 186 -6.63 1.07 -8.74
CA PHE A 186 -7.89 0.37 -8.96
C PHE A 186 -7.80 -1.04 -8.34
N MET A 187 -8.35 -1.20 -7.13
CA MET A 187 -8.35 -2.49 -6.43
C MET A 187 -9.71 -3.17 -6.51
N PHE A 188 -9.73 -4.49 -6.53
CA PHE A 188 -10.97 -5.24 -6.72
C PHE A 188 -11.31 -6.12 -5.52
N THR A 189 -12.44 -5.86 -4.88
CA THR A 189 -12.96 -6.68 -3.78
C THR A 189 -13.87 -7.79 -4.28
N SER A 190 -13.98 -8.88 -3.51
CA SER A 190 -14.97 -9.93 -3.75
C SER A 190 -16.37 -9.35 -3.57
N GLY A 191 -17.09 -9.11 -4.68
CA GLY A 191 -18.46 -8.66 -4.63
C GLY A 191 -19.40 -9.77 -4.17
N SER A 192 -20.40 -9.43 -3.37
CA SER A 192 -21.47 -10.35 -2.93
C SER A 192 -22.26 -11.00 -4.08
N THR A 193 -22.18 -10.43 -5.27
CA THR A 193 -22.81 -10.92 -6.50
C THR A 193 -21.92 -11.87 -7.31
N GLY A 194 -20.75 -12.25 -6.78
CA GLY A 194 -19.72 -13.02 -7.49
C GLY A 194 -18.95 -12.22 -8.55
N ARG A 195 -19.35 -10.97 -8.82
CA ARG A 195 -18.65 -10.05 -9.73
C ARG A 195 -17.78 -9.09 -8.93
N PRO A 196 -16.48 -8.97 -9.23
CA PRO A 196 -15.59 -8.07 -8.53
C PRO A 196 -16.03 -6.60 -8.63
N LYS A 197 -15.94 -5.87 -7.51
CA LYS A 197 -16.21 -4.43 -7.47
C LYS A 197 -14.89 -3.67 -7.42
N GLY A 198 -14.69 -2.74 -8.35
CA GLY A 198 -13.55 -1.85 -8.37
C GLY A 198 -13.70 -0.75 -7.33
N VAL A 199 -12.69 -0.57 -6.50
CA VAL A 199 -12.52 0.52 -5.55
C VAL A 199 -11.42 1.42 -6.08
N ILE A 200 -11.75 2.70 -6.26
CA ILE A 200 -10.89 3.69 -6.87
C ILE A 200 -10.68 4.80 -5.85
N HIS A 201 -9.43 5.08 -5.53
CA HIS A 201 -9.07 6.22 -4.68
C HIS A 201 -8.20 7.20 -5.45
N GLY A 202 -8.40 8.50 -5.17
CA GLY A 202 -7.54 9.57 -5.66
C GLY A 202 -6.29 9.71 -4.79
N HIS A 203 -5.23 10.22 -5.39
CA HIS A 203 -3.95 10.46 -4.73
C HIS A 203 -4.07 11.21 -3.39
N GLY A 204 -4.80 12.32 -3.37
CA GLY A 204 -4.86 13.21 -2.21
C GLY A 204 -5.46 12.52 -0.99
N ALA A 205 -6.56 11.79 -1.16
CA ALA A 205 -7.20 11.04 -0.07
C ALA A 205 -6.26 10.00 0.54
N VAL A 206 -5.58 9.24 -0.32
CA VAL A 206 -4.62 8.20 0.11
C VAL A 206 -3.42 8.84 0.79
N SER A 207 -2.87 9.92 0.25
CA SER A 207 -1.73 10.63 0.82
C SER A 207 -2.04 11.24 2.19
N LEU A 208 -3.23 11.85 2.39
CA LEU A 208 -3.61 12.34 3.72
C LEU A 208 -3.72 11.19 4.73
N SER A 209 -4.40 10.10 4.36
CA SER A 209 -4.52 8.92 5.21
C SER A 209 -3.15 8.37 5.60
N LEU A 210 -2.24 8.27 4.62
CA LEU A 210 -0.88 7.78 4.84
C LEU A 210 -0.11 8.65 5.83
N LEU A 211 -0.19 9.99 5.71
CA LEU A 211 0.48 10.92 6.64
C LEU A 211 -0.05 10.78 8.07
N GLY A 212 -1.37 10.59 8.22
CA GLY A 212 -1.98 10.27 9.51
C GLY A 212 -1.42 8.98 10.10
N CYS A 213 -1.33 7.92 9.29
CA CYS A 213 -0.77 6.65 9.72
C CYS A 213 0.72 6.72 10.07
N ILE A 214 1.54 7.45 9.29
CA ILE A 214 2.97 7.67 9.59
C ILE A 214 3.14 8.26 11.00
N LYS A 215 2.34 9.28 11.34
CA LYS A 215 2.33 9.90 12.66
C LYS A 215 1.86 8.93 13.75
N ALA A 216 0.75 8.23 13.53
CA ALA A 216 0.15 7.32 14.51
C ALA A 216 1.05 6.11 14.83
N LEU A 217 1.73 5.58 13.81
CA LEU A 217 2.60 4.40 13.90
C LEU A 217 4.08 4.77 14.16
N CYS A 218 4.38 6.05 14.39
CA CYS A 218 5.75 6.54 14.63
C CYS A 218 6.76 6.13 13.54
N ILE A 219 6.31 6.00 12.29
CA ILE A 219 7.15 5.62 11.16
C ILE A 219 8.12 6.77 10.86
N ASN A 220 9.41 6.47 10.81
CA ASN A 220 10.48 7.45 10.67
C ASN A 220 11.66 6.91 9.84
N THR A 221 12.76 7.66 9.79
CA THR A 221 13.94 7.35 8.99
C THR A 221 14.70 6.09 9.44
N SER A 222 14.47 5.60 10.66
CA SER A 222 15.01 4.34 11.18
C SER A 222 14.05 3.16 10.98
N THR A 223 12.83 3.39 10.49
CA THR A 223 11.85 2.33 10.24
C THR A 223 12.32 1.43 9.10
N ARG A 224 12.21 0.11 9.32
CA ARG A 224 12.41 -0.96 8.34
C ARG A 224 11.12 -1.77 8.30
N PHE A 225 10.26 -1.45 7.34
CA PHE A 225 8.89 -1.98 7.27
C PHE A 225 8.87 -3.21 6.36
N MET A 226 8.34 -4.33 6.82
CA MET A 226 8.15 -5.53 6.02
C MET A 226 6.97 -5.39 5.04
N GLN A 227 7.22 -5.65 3.76
CA GLN A 227 6.18 -5.80 2.75
C GLN A 227 5.68 -7.24 2.74
N SER A 228 4.44 -7.45 3.17
CA SER A 228 3.86 -8.78 3.36
C SER A 228 2.53 -8.97 2.63
N ALA A 229 1.73 -7.91 2.54
CA ALA A 229 0.41 -7.94 1.92
C ALA A 229 0.52 -8.27 0.43
N SER A 230 -0.53 -8.86 -0.13
CA SER A 230 -0.66 -8.90 -1.59
C SER A 230 -0.81 -7.47 -2.11
N PHE A 231 -0.19 -7.13 -3.25
CA PHE A 231 -0.40 -5.83 -3.89
C PHE A 231 -1.87 -5.60 -4.26
N ALA A 232 -2.67 -6.67 -4.40
CA ALA A 232 -4.10 -6.60 -4.66
C ALA A 232 -4.94 -6.28 -3.41
N PHE A 233 -4.31 -6.04 -2.25
CA PHE A 233 -4.94 -5.68 -1.00
C PHE A 233 -4.46 -4.31 -0.52
N ASP A 234 -5.37 -3.48 -0.02
CA ASP A 234 -5.11 -2.07 0.33
C ASP A 234 -4.07 -1.87 1.43
N ALA A 235 -3.90 -2.86 2.32
CA ALA A 235 -2.84 -2.84 3.32
C ALA A 235 -1.43 -2.65 2.69
N SER A 236 -1.20 -3.13 1.47
CA SER A 236 0.09 -2.95 0.79
C SER A 236 0.42 -1.47 0.56
N ILE A 237 -0.59 -0.59 0.46
CA ILE A 237 -0.37 0.85 0.26
C ILE A 237 0.41 1.44 1.43
N LEU A 238 0.00 1.13 2.67
CA LEU A 238 0.71 1.62 3.83
C LEU A 238 2.08 0.96 3.94
N GLU A 239 2.16 -0.36 3.80
CA GLU A 239 3.44 -1.08 3.86
C GLU A 239 4.47 -0.47 2.91
N ILE A 240 4.07 -0.15 1.66
CA ILE A 240 4.96 0.39 0.64
C ILE A 240 5.28 1.86 0.88
N PHE A 241 4.25 2.71 0.94
CA PHE A 241 4.47 4.16 0.82
C PHE A 241 4.81 4.82 2.15
N ALA A 242 4.38 4.28 3.30
CA ALA A 242 4.65 4.90 4.59
C ALA A 242 6.16 4.96 4.92
N PRO A 243 6.93 3.85 4.88
CA PRO A 243 8.37 3.91 5.11
C PRO A 243 9.08 4.77 4.06
N LEU A 244 8.68 4.70 2.79
CA LEU A 244 9.32 5.46 1.70
C LEU A 244 9.10 6.97 1.82
N ALA A 245 7.89 7.40 2.20
CA ALA A 245 7.59 8.80 2.47
C ALA A 245 8.34 9.32 3.71
N ALA A 246 8.45 8.50 4.76
CA ALA A 246 9.16 8.85 5.98
C ALA A 246 10.70 8.79 5.88
N GLY A 247 11.25 8.29 4.77
CA GLY A 247 12.69 8.12 4.59
C GLY A 247 13.28 6.86 5.23
N GLY A 248 12.43 5.91 5.64
CA GLY A 248 12.82 4.59 6.14
C GLY A 248 13.18 3.61 5.01
N CYS A 249 13.05 2.31 5.27
CA CYS A 249 13.33 1.24 4.31
C CYS A 249 12.13 0.29 4.22
N LEU A 250 11.78 -0.12 2.99
CA LEU A 250 10.86 -1.21 2.71
C LEU A 250 11.64 -2.51 2.55
N CYS A 251 11.33 -3.50 3.40
CA CYS A 251 11.94 -4.81 3.44
C CYS A 251 11.04 -5.81 2.72
N MET A 252 11.46 -6.29 1.56
CA MET A 252 10.71 -7.26 0.77
C MET A 252 11.05 -8.67 1.23
N VAL A 253 10.04 -9.36 1.74
CA VAL A 253 10.11 -10.78 2.07
C VAL A 253 9.40 -11.55 0.97
N SER A 254 10.14 -12.46 0.33
CA SER A 254 9.61 -13.31 -0.74
C SER A 254 8.50 -14.22 -0.21
N GLN A 255 7.70 -14.78 -1.11
CA GLN A 255 6.67 -15.74 -0.72
C GLN A 255 7.28 -17.02 -0.12
N GLU A 256 8.46 -17.42 -0.59
CA GLU A 256 9.19 -18.59 -0.10
C GLU A 256 9.69 -18.37 1.33
N GLU A 257 10.42 -17.27 1.57
CA GLU A 257 10.87 -16.88 2.92
C GLU A 257 9.69 -16.78 3.89
N ARG A 258 8.59 -16.13 3.47
CA ARG A 258 7.39 -16.01 4.28
C ARG A 258 6.77 -17.36 4.68
N ASN A 259 6.88 -18.38 3.84
CA ASN A 259 6.24 -19.67 4.06
C ASN A 259 7.13 -20.65 4.84
N ASN A 260 8.45 -20.50 4.71
CA ASN A 260 9.40 -21.48 5.19
C ASN A 260 10.21 -21.00 6.39
N ASP A 261 10.58 -19.71 6.42
CA ASP A 261 11.52 -19.17 7.40
C ASP A 261 11.35 -17.64 7.56
N LEU A 262 10.14 -17.24 7.96
CA LEU A 262 9.77 -15.84 8.10
C LEU A 262 10.63 -15.11 9.15
N GLU A 263 10.93 -15.78 10.25
CA GLU A 263 11.69 -15.24 11.37
C GLU A 263 13.12 -14.86 10.95
N SER A 264 13.86 -15.78 10.31
CA SER A 264 15.20 -15.49 9.81
C SER A 264 15.20 -14.39 8.75
N ALA A 265 14.18 -14.34 7.89
CA ALA A 265 14.06 -13.28 6.89
C ALA A 265 13.86 -11.90 7.55
N MET A 266 13.02 -11.82 8.59
CA MET A 266 12.81 -10.60 9.36
C MET A 266 14.08 -10.16 10.08
N GLU A 267 14.82 -11.08 10.69
CA GLU A 267 16.08 -10.81 11.38
C GLU A 267 17.15 -10.31 10.41
N ASN A 268 17.36 -11.02 9.29
CA ASN A 268 18.35 -10.67 8.27
C ASN A 268 18.08 -9.29 7.66
N LEU A 269 16.80 -8.97 7.41
CA LEU A 269 16.39 -7.67 6.90
C LEU A 269 16.30 -6.60 7.99
N ARG A 270 16.48 -6.96 9.26
CA ARG A 270 16.34 -6.10 10.44
C ARG A 270 14.99 -5.39 10.45
N VAL A 271 13.92 -6.13 10.22
CA VAL A 271 12.55 -5.61 10.20
C VAL A 271 12.22 -5.04 11.58
N SER A 272 11.80 -3.78 11.61
CA SER A 272 11.32 -3.13 12.83
C SER A 272 9.82 -2.94 12.86
N HIS A 273 9.17 -2.91 11.69
CA HIS A 273 7.73 -2.77 11.55
C HIS A 273 7.20 -3.82 10.60
N ALA A 274 6.10 -4.47 10.95
CA ALA A 274 5.47 -5.46 10.08
C ALA A 274 3.97 -5.50 10.37
N TRP A 275 3.19 -5.79 9.33
CA TRP A 275 1.81 -6.18 9.47
C TRP A 275 1.69 -7.69 9.29
N LEU A 276 1.29 -8.36 10.37
CA LEU A 276 1.22 -9.81 10.39
C LEU A 276 -0.23 -10.25 10.59
N THR A 277 -0.63 -11.26 9.83
CA THR A 277 -1.87 -12.01 10.08
C THR A 277 -1.66 -12.99 11.23
N PRO A 278 -2.71 -13.46 11.93
CA PRO A 278 -2.56 -14.44 13.01
C PRO A 278 -1.78 -15.70 12.60
N SER A 279 -1.95 -16.17 11.36
CA SER A 279 -1.22 -17.32 10.83
C SER A 279 0.27 -17.05 10.58
N MET A 280 0.66 -15.80 10.33
CA MET A 280 2.08 -15.42 10.22
C MET A 280 2.71 -15.30 11.61
N VAL A 281 1.98 -14.78 12.59
CA VAL A 281 2.48 -14.67 13.98
C VAL A 281 2.82 -16.05 14.55
N GLN A 282 2.06 -17.08 14.22
CA GLN A 282 2.32 -18.46 14.66
C GLN A 282 3.67 -19.04 14.18
N GLN A 283 4.31 -18.43 13.18
CA GLN A 283 5.60 -18.87 12.66
C GLN A 283 6.79 -18.22 13.39
N ILE A 284 6.55 -17.24 14.26
CA ILE A 284 7.59 -16.48 14.96
C ILE A 284 7.59 -16.90 16.43
N GLN A 285 8.78 -17.11 17.00
CA GLN A 285 8.87 -17.46 18.41
C GLN A 285 8.53 -16.22 19.27
N PRO A 286 7.67 -16.35 20.31
CA PRO A 286 7.26 -15.21 21.13
C PRO A 286 8.42 -14.38 21.71
N GLN A 287 9.53 -15.02 22.07
CA GLN A 287 10.73 -14.35 22.57
C GLN A 287 11.41 -13.43 21.54
N ASN A 288 11.29 -13.74 20.24
CA ASN A 288 11.94 -13.00 19.16
C ASN A 288 11.07 -11.83 18.65
N LEU A 289 9.81 -11.76 19.11
CA LEU A 289 8.92 -10.62 18.87
C LEU A 289 9.27 -9.40 19.74
N LEU A 290 10.04 -9.57 20.84
CA LEU A 290 10.23 -8.56 21.88
C LEU A 290 11.27 -7.47 21.57
N ASP A 291 12.11 -7.64 20.54
CA ASP A 291 13.13 -6.66 20.14
C ASP A 291 12.69 -5.74 18.98
N ALA A 292 11.51 -5.97 18.39
CA ALA A 292 10.99 -5.17 17.27
C ALA A 292 10.01 -4.10 17.77
N SER A 293 10.48 -2.86 17.85
CA SER A 293 9.75 -1.69 18.38
C SER A 293 8.48 -1.25 17.62
N GLY A 294 8.01 -2.02 16.62
CA GLY A 294 6.89 -1.62 15.75
C GLY A 294 6.15 -2.74 15.00
N ILE A 295 6.19 -4.01 15.42
CA ILE A 295 5.31 -5.04 14.82
C ILE A 295 3.85 -4.72 15.19
N THR A 296 2.96 -4.58 14.23
CA THR A 296 1.53 -4.36 14.47
C THR A 296 0.78 -5.52 13.83
N CYS A 297 0.05 -6.33 14.60
CA CYS A 297 -0.78 -7.38 14.01
C CYS A 297 -2.05 -6.74 13.42
N TYR A 298 -2.36 -7.03 12.16
CA TYR A 298 -3.63 -6.60 11.57
C TYR A 298 -4.68 -7.71 11.76
N GLU A 299 -5.64 -7.43 12.63
CA GLU A 299 -7.08 -7.28 12.34
C GLU A 299 -7.71 -6.49 13.51
N PRO A 300 -8.80 -5.74 13.31
CA PRO A 300 -9.84 -5.72 14.30
C PRO A 300 -10.50 -7.10 14.26
N LEU A 301 -9.89 -8.08 14.92
CA LEU A 301 -10.68 -9.21 15.36
C LEU A 301 -11.56 -8.63 16.46
N LEU A 302 -12.82 -8.36 16.12
CA LEU A 302 -13.88 -8.52 17.08
C LEU A 302 -13.71 -9.95 17.62
N LEU A 303 -13.01 -10.09 18.76
CA LEU A 303 -12.83 -11.34 19.49
C LEU A 303 -14.21 -11.77 20.00
N ALA A 304 -15.03 -12.31 19.10
CA ALA A 304 -16.28 -12.99 19.40
C ALA A 304 -16.04 -14.49 19.19
N GLY A 305 -15.31 -15.11 20.13
CA GLY A 305 -15.08 -16.55 20.13
C GLY A 305 -14.20 -17.01 21.29
N PRO A 306 -14.38 -18.24 21.80
CA PRO A 306 -13.85 -18.71 23.09
C PRO A 306 -12.32 -18.93 23.17
N LEU A 307 -11.54 -18.48 22.17
CA LEU A 307 -10.08 -18.62 22.12
C LEU A 307 -9.31 -17.39 22.66
N ALA A 308 -10.01 -16.39 23.20
CA ALA A 308 -9.42 -15.15 23.72
C ALA A 308 -8.48 -15.33 24.94
N THR A 309 -8.39 -16.52 25.51
CA THR A 309 -7.76 -16.76 26.83
C THR A 309 -6.28 -17.13 26.79
N LEU A 310 -5.67 -17.42 25.64
CA LEU A 310 -4.30 -17.96 25.58
C LEU A 310 -3.19 -16.93 25.35
N PHE A 311 -3.50 -15.67 25.07
CA PHE A 311 -2.50 -14.65 24.71
C PHE A 311 -2.58 -13.35 25.52
N SER A 312 -3.32 -13.33 26.64
CA SER A 312 -3.54 -12.10 27.40
C SER A 312 -2.30 -11.54 28.11
N GLU A 313 -1.27 -12.35 28.38
CA GLU A 313 -0.09 -11.88 29.10
C GLU A 313 1.02 -11.29 28.22
N ALA A 314 1.10 -11.65 26.93
CA ALA A 314 2.13 -11.14 26.01
C ALA A 314 1.72 -9.85 25.26
N ILE A 315 0.45 -9.47 25.31
CA ILE A 315 -0.13 -8.38 24.50
C ILE A 315 -0.03 -6.99 25.17
N PHE A 316 0.33 -6.91 26.46
CA PHE A 316 0.21 -5.66 27.25
C PHE A 316 1.16 -4.51 26.83
N ASN A 317 2.20 -4.76 26.03
CA ASN A 317 3.13 -3.72 25.55
C ASN A 317 2.91 -3.29 24.10
N TRP A 318 1.89 -3.81 23.42
CA TRP A 318 1.61 -3.48 22.02
C TRP A 318 0.52 -2.39 21.96
N ARG A 319 0.81 -1.27 21.29
CA ARG A 319 -0.24 -0.31 20.92
C ARG A 319 -1.10 -0.95 19.83
N LEU A 320 -2.17 -1.63 20.23
CA LEU A 320 -3.30 -1.94 19.36
C LEU A 320 -3.91 -0.62 18.91
N LEU A 321 -3.49 -0.14 17.73
CA LEU A 321 -4.25 0.84 16.98
C LEU A 321 -5.28 0.09 16.16
N THR A 322 -6.45 -0.14 16.76
CA THR A 322 -7.68 -0.39 16.00
C THR A 322 -7.97 0.87 15.19
N ILE A 323 -7.78 0.79 13.86
CA ILE A 323 -8.29 1.77 12.90
C ILE A 323 -9.72 1.39 12.54
#